data_AF-D5URR9-F1
#
_entry.id   AF-D5URR9-F1
#
_cell.length_a   1.000
_cell.length_b   1.000
_cell.length_c   1.000
_cell.angle_alpha   90.00
_cell.angle_beta   90.00
_cell.angle_gamma   90.00
#
_symmetry.space_group_name_H-M   'P 1'
#
loop_
_entity.id
_entity.type
_entity.pdbx_description
1 polymer ?
#
loop_
_entity_poly.entity_id
_entity_poly.type
_entity_poly.pdbx_seq_one_letter_code
_entity_poly.pdbx_strand_id
1 'polypeptide(L)'
;MHRDDGARGARPPTAGASDNPVVWFAGVLRNRFDFDANVAQRLAKRLGDDPADTLRRFRDVQTSRTKAPIPVIAMLGESIVHGEDIRRPLGIVRPYPADALDRVAAFYANSDLMLPSATRARGLRLRATDGDFTLGDGPEVSGPTIALIMALTGRDAYLAELDGPGLTDFAAR
;
A
#
# COMPACT_ATOMS: atom_id res chain seq x y z
N MET A 1 -17.65 -22.71 -12.63
CA MET A 1 -18.15 -21.39 -13.09
C MET A 1 -17.61 -20.36 -12.11
N HIS A 2 -16.66 -19.58 -12.62
CA HIS A 2 -15.63 -18.81 -11.92
C HIS A 2 -16.23 -17.56 -11.25
N ARG A 3 -15.83 -17.25 -10.01
CA ARG A 3 -16.07 -15.95 -9.37
C ARG A 3 -14.79 -15.12 -9.54
N ASP A 4 -14.90 -13.99 -10.23
CA ASP A 4 -13.86 -12.97 -10.27
C ASP A 4 -13.93 -12.13 -8.98
N ASP A 5 -12.87 -12.21 -8.17
CA ASP A 5 -12.49 -11.22 -7.17
C ASP A 5 -11.47 -10.30 -7.85
N GLY A 6 -11.84 -9.05 -8.11
CA GLY A 6 -11.03 -8.12 -8.91
C GLY A 6 -10.96 -6.73 -8.29
N ALA A 7 -9.79 -6.40 -7.75
CA ALA A 7 -9.24 -5.06 -7.54
C ALA A 7 -9.93 -4.14 -6.52
N ARG A 8 -9.54 -4.26 -5.24
CA ARG A 8 -9.69 -3.17 -4.25
C ARG A 8 -8.76 -2.02 -4.64
N GLY A 9 -9.35 -0.91 -5.07
CA GLY A 9 -8.67 0.28 -5.56
C GLY A 9 -7.66 0.88 -4.57
N ALA A 10 -6.40 0.94 -5.00
CA ALA A 10 -5.33 1.73 -4.41
C ALA A 10 -5.73 3.21 -4.27
N ARG A 11 -5.35 3.85 -3.14
CA ARG A 11 -5.56 5.28 -2.93
C ARG A 11 -4.46 6.09 -3.64
N PRO A 12 -4.80 7.06 -4.50
CA PRO A 12 -3.78 7.95 -5.04
C PRO A 12 -3.23 8.88 -3.95
N PRO A 13 -1.91 9.10 -3.86
CA PRO A 13 -1.24 9.82 -2.78
C PRO A 13 -1.67 11.30 -2.63
N THR A 14 -2.23 11.92 -3.67
CA THR A 14 -2.76 13.30 -3.63
C THR A 14 -4.04 13.45 -2.80
N ALA A 15 -4.83 12.39 -2.66
CA ALA A 15 -6.10 12.43 -1.94
C ALA A 15 -5.91 12.48 -0.41
N GLY A 16 -4.74 12.09 0.11
CA GLY A 16 -4.39 12.22 1.53
C GLY A 16 -4.05 13.64 1.96
N ALA A 17 -3.79 14.53 1.00
CA ALA A 17 -3.20 15.85 1.23
C ALA A 17 -4.22 17.01 1.31
N SER A 18 -5.52 16.74 1.44
CA SER A 18 -6.54 17.80 1.37
C SER A 18 -7.86 17.60 2.13
N ASP A 19 -8.17 16.39 2.61
CA ASP A 19 -9.57 16.08 2.92
C ASP A 19 -9.91 16.20 4.41
N ASN A 20 -10.78 17.17 4.70
CA ASN A 20 -11.52 17.33 5.95
C ASN A 20 -12.38 16.07 6.20
N PRO A 21 -12.32 15.46 7.42
CA PRO A 21 -13.06 14.23 7.77
C PRO A 21 -14.55 14.28 7.44
N VAL A 22 -15.19 15.45 7.58
CA VAL A 22 -16.61 15.65 7.31
C VAL A 22 -16.93 15.48 5.82
N VAL A 23 -16.05 15.95 4.94
CA VAL A 23 -16.22 15.85 3.48
C VAL A 23 -16.05 14.41 3.01
N TRP A 24 -15.17 13.64 3.67
CA TRP A 24 -14.97 12.23 3.37
C TRP A 24 -16.20 11.38 3.75
N PHE A 25 -16.70 11.52 4.99
CA PHE A 25 -17.91 10.80 5.43
C PHE A 25 -19.15 11.18 4.61
N ALA A 26 -19.31 12.46 4.27
CA ALA A 26 -20.39 12.91 3.38
C ALA A 26 -20.27 12.29 1.98
N GLY A 27 -19.05 12.09 1.47
CA GLY A 27 -18.80 11.43 0.17
C GLY A 27 -19.10 9.93 0.16
N VAL A 28 -18.88 9.22 1.27
CA VAL A 28 -19.22 7.79 1.41
C VAL A 28 -20.73 7.60 1.47
N LEU A 29 -21.43 8.44 2.23
CA LEU A 29 -22.90 8.45 2.30
C LEU A 29 -23.54 8.83 0.96
N ARG A 30 -22.97 9.82 0.25
CA ARG A 30 -23.49 10.29 -1.05
C ARG A 30 -23.33 9.25 -2.17
N ASN A 31 -22.27 8.44 -2.12
CA ASN A 31 -22.04 7.37 -3.09
C ASN A 31 -22.57 5.99 -2.62
N ARG A 32 -23.49 5.95 -1.64
CA ARG A 32 -24.17 4.70 -1.22
C ARG A 32 -23.21 3.55 -0.86
N PHE A 33 -22.07 3.85 -0.24
CA PHE A 33 -21.01 2.88 0.09
C PHE A 33 -20.26 2.26 -1.10
N ASP A 34 -20.41 2.84 -2.30
CA ASP A 34 -19.58 2.52 -3.46
C ASP A 34 -18.22 3.23 -3.34
N PHE A 35 -17.22 2.47 -2.88
CA PHE A 35 -15.86 2.96 -2.68
C PHE A 35 -15.16 3.27 -4.00
N ASP A 36 -15.47 2.54 -5.07
CA ASP A 36 -14.88 2.76 -6.39
C ASP A 36 -15.42 4.05 -7.01
N ALA A 37 -16.73 4.31 -6.88
CA ALA A 37 -17.32 5.59 -7.26
C ALA A 37 -16.76 6.76 -6.44
N ASN A 38 -16.49 6.55 -5.14
CA ASN A 38 -15.85 7.55 -4.29
C ASN A 38 -14.39 7.84 -4.72
N VAL A 39 -13.61 6.79 -5.03
CA VAL A 39 -12.24 6.91 -5.54
C VAL A 39 -12.23 7.59 -6.91
N ALA A 40 -13.10 7.17 -7.84
CA ALA A 40 -13.21 7.76 -9.17
C ALA A 40 -13.63 9.23 -9.11
N GLN A 41 -14.60 9.58 -8.27
CA GLN A 41 -15.02 10.96 -8.09
C GLN A 41 -13.91 11.84 -7.48
N ARG A 42 -13.12 11.31 -6.53
CA ARG A 42 -11.99 12.05 -5.94
C ARG A 42 -10.82 12.15 -6.91
N LEU A 43 -10.57 11.12 -7.70
CA LEU A 43 -9.57 11.14 -8.78
C LEU A 43 -9.95 12.17 -9.85
N ALA A 44 -11.20 12.19 -10.30
CA ALA A 44 -11.70 13.15 -11.29
C ALA A 44 -11.49 14.62 -10.84
N LYS A 45 -11.59 14.90 -9.54
CA LYS A 45 -11.30 16.24 -8.98
C LYS A 45 -9.81 16.61 -9.00
N ARG A 46 -8.92 15.65 -9.22
CA ARG A 46 -7.46 15.80 -9.20
C ARG A 46 -6.81 15.66 -10.57
N LEU A 47 -7.50 15.03 -11.53
CA LEU A 47 -7.09 15.00 -12.94
C LEU A 47 -7.15 16.41 -13.54
N GLY A 48 -6.19 16.69 -14.42
CA GLY A 48 -6.23 17.81 -15.34
C GLY A 48 -6.95 17.46 -16.63
N ASP A 49 -7.08 18.44 -17.51
CA ASP A 49 -7.72 18.24 -18.83
C ASP A 49 -6.86 17.34 -19.73
N ASP A 50 -5.55 17.28 -19.46
CA ASP A 50 -4.58 16.39 -20.10
C ASP A 50 -3.51 15.88 -19.08
N PRO A 51 -2.61 14.96 -19.49
CA PRO A 51 -1.56 14.44 -18.60
C PRO A 51 -0.57 15.50 -18.08
N ALA A 52 -0.26 16.53 -18.86
CA ALA A 52 0.65 17.59 -18.45
C ALA A 52 0.01 18.49 -17.38
N ASP A 53 -1.28 18.79 -17.54
CA ASP A 53 -2.06 19.52 -16.54
C ASP A 53 -2.23 18.71 -15.26
N THR A 54 -2.47 17.40 -15.37
CA THR A 54 -2.51 16.48 -14.22
C THR A 54 -1.19 16.51 -13.44
N LEU A 55 -0.05 16.43 -14.15
CA LEU A 55 1.27 16.48 -13.53
C LEU A 55 1.55 17.84 -12.88
N ARG A 56 1.14 18.94 -13.51
CA ARG A 56 1.25 20.29 -12.93
C ARG A 56 0.46 20.39 -11.63
N ARG A 57 -0.82 19.98 -11.63
CA ARG A 57 -1.68 19.95 -10.44
C ARG A 57 -1.10 19.09 -9.32
N PHE A 58 -0.47 17.96 -9.66
CA PHE A 58 0.26 17.14 -8.69
C PHE A 58 1.43 17.90 -8.05
N ARG A 59 2.24 18.58 -8.85
CA ARG A 59 3.39 19.37 -8.37
C ARG A 59 2.96 20.51 -7.45
N ASP A 60 1.83 21.16 -7.74
CA ASP A 60 1.29 22.27 -6.94
C ASP A 60 0.99 21.86 -5.49
N VAL A 61 0.71 20.57 -5.22
CA VAL A 61 0.39 20.07 -3.88
C VAL A 61 1.52 19.31 -3.20
N GLN A 62 2.70 19.19 -3.83
CA GLN A 62 3.80 18.35 -3.33
C GLN A 62 4.31 18.80 -1.95
N THR A 63 4.20 20.10 -1.63
CA THR A 63 4.62 20.68 -0.34
C THR A 63 3.48 20.78 0.67
N SER A 64 2.28 20.29 0.33
CA SER A 64 1.13 20.27 1.24
C SER A 64 1.45 19.42 2.48
N ARG A 65 1.07 19.95 3.65
CA ARG A 65 1.21 19.26 4.95
C ARG A 65 -0.14 18.86 5.54
N THR A 66 -1.23 19.12 4.83
CA THR A 66 -2.55 18.67 5.23
C THR A 66 -2.55 17.15 5.21
N LYS A 67 -3.03 16.51 6.27
CA LYS A 67 -3.10 15.05 6.35
C LYS A 67 -4.54 14.61 6.60
N ALA A 68 -4.92 13.52 5.95
CA ALA A 68 -6.05 12.72 6.39
C ALA A 68 -5.79 12.22 7.84
N PRO A 69 -6.84 11.93 8.62
CA PRO A 69 -6.73 11.46 10.00
C PRO A 69 -6.31 9.97 10.06
N ILE A 70 -5.16 9.66 9.45
CA ILE A 70 -4.54 8.33 9.45
C ILE A 70 -3.10 8.41 9.96
N PRO A 71 -2.58 7.32 10.55
CA PRO A 71 -1.21 7.29 11.07
C PRO A 71 -0.19 7.64 9.98
N VAL A 72 0.86 8.38 10.36
CA VAL A 72 1.93 8.77 9.43
C VAL A 72 2.62 7.53 8.83
N ILE A 73 2.78 6.47 9.62
CA ILE A 73 3.38 5.22 9.14
C ILE A 73 2.52 4.55 8.06
N ALA A 74 1.19 4.65 8.13
CA ALA A 74 0.31 4.15 7.09
C ALA A 74 0.50 4.95 5.80
N MET A 75 0.60 6.29 5.87
CA MET A 75 0.89 7.13 4.71
C MET A 75 2.26 6.86 4.08
N LEU A 76 3.27 6.57 4.91
CA LEU A 76 4.59 6.17 4.44
C LEU A 76 4.49 4.83 3.68
N GLY A 77 3.79 3.85 4.25
CA GLY A 77 3.52 2.56 3.60
C GLY A 77 2.87 2.73 2.23
N GLU A 78 1.77 3.49 2.13
CA GLU A 78 1.08 3.73 0.85
C GLU A 78 1.99 4.43 -0.17
N SER A 79 2.84 5.36 0.27
CA SER A 79 3.78 6.05 -0.62
C SER A 79 4.87 5.12 -1.17
N ILE A 80 5.31 4.15 -0.37
CA ILE A 80 6.26 3.11 -0.79
C ILE A 80 5.57 2.15 -1.76
N VAL A 81 4.44 1.56 -1.35
CA VAL A 81 3.71 0.56 -2.13
C VAL A 81 3.31 1.10 -3.50
N HIS A 82 2.68 2.26 -3.56
CA HIS A 82 2.28 2.87 -4.83
C HIS A 82 3.47 3.41 -5.63
N GLY A 83 4.55 3.78 -4.95
CA GLY A 83 5.80 4.09 -5.62
C GLY A 83 6.35 2.87 -6.36
N GLU A 84 6.32 1.70 -5.74
CA GLU A 84 6.76 0.45 -6.34
C GLU A 84 5.81 -0.08 -7.42
N ASP A 85 4.49 0.11 -7.25
CA ASP A 85 3.49 -0.18 -8.29
C ASP A 85 3.82 0.56 -9.62
N ILE A 86 4.48 1.72 -9.55
CA ILE A 86 4.94 2.50 -10.72
C ILE A 86 6.36 2.10 -11.15
N ARG A 87 7.28 2.02 -10.20
CA ARG A 87 8.72 1.88 -10.51
C ARG A 87 9.07 0.51 -11.07
N ARG A 88 8.51 -0.57 -10.51
CA ARG A 88 8.86 -1.93 -10.90
C ARG A 88 8.54 -2.23 -12.36
N PRO A 89 7.34 -1.94 -12.90
CA PRO A 89 7.04 -2.13 -14.33
C PRO A 89 7.95 -1.32 -15.26
N LEU A 90 8.52 -0.22 -14.78
CA LEU A 90 9.43 0.65 -15.53
C LEU A 90 10.91 0.27 -15.36
N GLY A 91 11.22 -0.76 -14.58
CA GLY A 91 12.61 -1.15 -14.27
C GLY A 91 13.37 -0.11 -13.43
N ILE A 92 12.66 0.78 -12.74
CA ILE A 92 13.28 1.81 -11.90
C ILE A 92 13.52 1.23 -10.51
N VAL A 93 14.76 1.28 -10.03
CA VAL A 93 15.10 0.86 -8.67
C VAL A 93 15.15 2.08 -7.76
N ARG A 94 14.58 1.96 -6.55
CA ARG A 94 14.70 3.00 -5.52
C ARG A 94 15.29 2.43 -4.23
N PRO A 95 16.43 2.95 -3.75
CA PRO A 95 16.88 2.65 -2.40
C PRO A 95 15.97 3.35 -1.38
N TYR A 96 15.59 2.60 -0.36
CA TYR A 96 14.87 3.10 0.81
C TYR A 96 15.75 3.00 2.04
N PRO A 97 15.64 3.94 3.01
CA PRO A 97 16.25 3.76 4.31
C PRO A 97 15.72 2.49 4.98
N ALA A 98 16.62 1.64 5.48
CA ALA A 98 16.27 0.35 6.09
C ALA A 98 15.33 0.53 7.29
N ASP A 99 15.58 1.54 8.14
CA ASP A 99 14.75 1.85 9.29
C ASP A 99 13.31 2.21 8.90
N ALA A 100 13.11 2.86 7.76
CA ALA A 100 11.80 3.18 7.22
C ALA A 100 11.07 1.92 6.74
N LEU A 101 11.78 1.03 6.04
CA LEU A 101 11.22 -0.25 5.59
C LEU A 101 10.85 -1.14 6.78
N ASP A 102 11.73 -1.28 7.77
CA ASP A 102 11.47 -2.14 8.94
C ASP A 102 10.23 -1.69 9.72
N ARG A 103 10.06 -0.37 9.91
CA ARG A 103 8.87 0.20 10.56
C ARG A 103 7.60 -0.04 9.75
N VAL A 104 7.67 0.04 8.42
CA VAL A 104 6.52 -0.19 7.54
C VAL A 104 6.15 -1.66 7.47
N ALA A 105 7.14 -2.56 7.41
CA ALA A 105 6.94 -4.00 7.47
C ALA A 105 6.28 -4.41 8.80
N ALA A 106 6.79 -3.89 9.92
CA ALA A 106 6.19 -4.11 11.24
C ALA A 106 4.76 -3.57 11.34
N PHE A 107 4.48 -2.41 10.74
CA PHE A 107 3.13 -1.86 10.71
C PHE A 107 2.16 -2.75 9.93
N TYR A 108 2.48 -3.13 8.69
CA TYR A 108 1.59 -3.96 7.87
C TYR A 108 1.43 -5.37 8.46
N ALA A 109 2.48 -5.95 9.02
CA ALA A 109 2.40 -7.28 9.62
C ALA A 109 1.57 -7.33 10.92
N ASN A 110 1.30 -6.18 11.56
CA ASN A 110 0.52 -6.08 12.80
C ASN A 110 -0.82 -5.31 12.65
N SER A 111 -1.12 -4.76 11.47
CA SER A 111 -2.33 -3.98 11.26
C SER A 111 -3.10 -4.39 10.02
N ASP A 112 -4.43 -4.53 10.18
CA ASP A 112 -5.38 -4.65 9.07
C ASP A 112 -6.04 -3.30 8.72
N LEU A 113 -5.48 -2.17 9.19
CA LEU A 113 -6.09 -0.84 9.06
C LEU A 113 -6.33 -0.42 7.61
N MET A 114 -5.38 -0.72 6.73
CA MET A 114 -5.44 -0.32 5.32
C MET A 114 -5.98 -1.45 4.44
N LEU A 115 -5.56 -2.68 4.73
CA LEU A 115 -5.82 -3.92 4.00
C LEU A 115 -5.47 -5.10 4.93
N PRO A 116 -5.94 -6.34 4.67
CA PRO A 116 -5.81 -7.48 5.60
C PRO A 116 -4.38 -8.05 5.71
N SER A 117 -3.36 -7.21 5.88
CA SER A 117 -1.95 -7.57 5.92
C SER A 117 -1.54 -8.35 7.16
N ALA A 118 -2.04 -7.99 8.35
CA ALA A 118 -1.79 -8.78 9.56
C ALA A 118 -2.50 -10.13 9.50
N THR A 119 -3.69 -10.15 8.89
CA THR A 119 -4.37 -11.41 8.57
C THR A 119 -3.52 -12.30 7.65
N ARG A 120 -2.90 -11.73 6.61
CA ARG A 120 -1.95 -12.46 5.74
C ARG A 120 -0.68 -12.89 6.46
N ALA A 121 -0.18 -12.14 7.46
CA ALA A 121 1.02 -12.48 8.22
C ALA A 121 0.81 -13.57 9.30
N ARG A 122 -0.44 -13.77 9.72
CA ARG A 122 -0.79 -14.56 10.93
C ARG A 122 -0.23 -15.98 10.93
N GLY A 123 0.43 -16.38 12.01
CA GLY A 123 0.97 -17.74 12.16
C GLY A 123 2.17 -18.06 11.27
N LEU A 124 2.77 -17.06 10.62
CA LEU A 124 4.06 -17.16 9.92
C LEU A 124 5.14 -16.44 10.72
N ARG A 125 6.39 -16.68 10.35
CA ARG A 125 7.54 -15.87 10.77
C ARG A 125 8.05 -15.08 9.58
N LEU A 126 7.85 -13.78 9.56
CA LEU A 126 8.38 -12.92 8.50
C LEU A 126 9.77 -12.43 8.90
N ARG A 127 10.75 -12.54 8.01
CA ARG A 127 12.14 -12.15 8.29
C ARG A 127 12.79 -11.43 7.11
N ALA A 128 13.20 -10.19 7.33
CA ALA A 128 14.01 -9.44 6.39
C ALA A 128 15.42 -10.02 6.25
N THR A 129 15.99 -9.91 5.04
CA THR A 129 17.36 -10.32 4.72
C THR A 129 18.33 -9.15 4.58
N ASP A 130 17.79 -7.94 4.42
CA ASP A 130 18.47 -6.67 4.18
C ASP A 130 18.13 -5.61 5.27
N GLY A 131 17.51 -6.04 6.37
CA GLY A 131 17.14 -5.22 7.53
C GLY A 131 16.97 -6.06 8.79
N ASP A 132 16.58 -5.41 9.88
CA ASP A 132 16.44 -6.06 11.20
C ASP A 132 15.01 -6.57 11.47
N PHE A 133 14.08 -6.32 10.54
CA PHE A 133 12.70 -6.73 10.69
C PHE A 133 12.55 -8.25 10.80
N THR A 134 12.00 -8.71 11.93
CA THR A 134 11.51 -10.08 12.12
C THR A 134 10.24 -10.04 12.96
N LEU A 135 9.22 -10.82 12.58
CA LEU A 135 7.97 -10.91 13.34
C LEU A 135 7.36 -12.31 13.25
N GLY A 136 6.88 -12.81 14.40
CA GLY A 136 6.18 -14.09 14.50
C GLY A 136 7.11 -15.29 14.68
N ASP A 137 6.51 -16.43 15.01
CA ASP A 137 7.23 -17.64 15.43
C ASP A 137 6.84 -18.89 14.61
N GLY A 138 6.11 -18.71 13.50
CA GLY A 138 5.66 -19.78 12.61
C GLY A 138 6.70 -20.20 11.56
N PRO A 139 6.27 -20.95 10.52
CA PRO A 139 7.09 -21.22 9.35
C PRO A 139 7.63 -19.93 8.72
N GLU A 140 8.92 -19.91 8.41
CA GLU A 140 9.61 -18.70 7.94
C GLU A 140 9.23 -18.36 6.50
N VAL A 141 9.00 -17.06 6.27
CA VAL A 141 9.00 -16.40 4.96
C VAL A 141 10.03 -15.28 5.05
N SER A 142 11.04 -15.36 4.20
CA SER A 142 12.21 -14.49 4.23
C SER A 142 12.49 -13.90 2.86
N GLY A 143 13.11 -12.73 2.83
CA GLY A 143 13.51 -12.06 1.60
C GLY A 143 13.83 -10.59 1.84
N PRO A 144 14.00 -9.78 0.78
CA PRO A 144 14.17 -8.33 0.93
C PRO A 144 12.96 -7.71 1.65
N THR A 145 13.18 -6.72 2.53
CA THR A 145 12.10 -6.09 3.31
C THR A 145 11.04 -5.47 2.39
N ILE A 146 11.46 -4.92 1.25
CA ILE A 146 10.52 -4.38 0.26
C ILE A 146 9.63 -5.49 -0.34
N ALA A 147 10.18 -6.67 -0.63
CA ALA A 147 9.41 -7.79 -1.15
C ALA A 147 8.40 -8.30 -0.12
N LEU A 148 8.79 -8.37 1.16
CA LEU A 148 7.88 -8.70 2.26
C LEU A 148 6.73 -7.69 2.38
N ILE A 149 7.02 -6.38 2.34
CA ILE A 149 6.00 -5.32 2.37
C ILE A 149 5.04 -5.46 1.19
N MET A 150 5.56 -5.64 -0.02
CA MET A 150 4.74 -5.71 -1.22
C MET A 150 3.87 -6.97 -1.25
N ALA A 151 4.40 -8.12 -0.82
CA ALA A 151 3.61 -9.35 -0.71
C ALA A 151 2.57 -9.30 0.44
N LEU A 152 2.92 -8.69 1.57
CA LEU A 152 1.96 -8.40 2.66
C LEU A 152 0.81 -7.51 2.21
N THR A 153 1.07 -6.67 1.22
CA THR A 153 0.05 -5.80 0.61
C THR A 153 -0.62 -6.41 -0.61
N GLY A 154 -0.41 -7.71 -0.89
CA GLY A 154 -1.12 -8.46 -1.92
C GLY A 154 -0.54 -8.32 -3.33
N ARG A 155 0.73 -7.91 -3.49
CA ARG A 155 1.40 -7.86 -4.79
C ARG A 155 2.21 -9.13 -5.02
N ASP A 156 1.56 -10.12 -5.63
CA ASP A 156 2.12 -11.47 -5.86
C ASP A 156 3.39 -11.47 -6.71
N ALA A 157 3.63 -10.44 -7.53
CA ALA A 157 4.86 -10.28 -8.29
C ALA A 157 6.13 -10.31 -7.41
N TYR A 158 6.02 -10.00 -6.11
CA TYR A 158 7.13 -10.04 -5.15
C TYR A 158 7.32 -11.40 -4.49
N LEU A 159 6.40 -12.36 -4.63
CA LEU A 159 6.54 -13.69 -4.04
C LEU A 159 7.76 -14.45 -4.57
N ALA A 160 8.16 -14.20 -5.81
CA ALA A 160 9.34 -14.82 -6.42
C ALA A 160 10.68 -14.36 -5.80
N GLU A 161 10.65 -13.29 -5.00
CA GLU A 161 11.81 -12.76 -4.27
C GLU A 161 11.83 -13.23 -2.80
N LEU A 162 10.85 -14.06 -2.41
CA LEU A 162 10.72 -14.62 -1.07
C LEU A 162 11.08 -16.11 -1.09
N ASP A 163 11.52 -16.59 0.06
CA ASP A 163 11.89 -18.00 0.30
C ASP A 163 11.47 -18.41 1.73
N GLY A 164 11.47 -19.71 2.00
CA GLY A 164 11.25 -20.30 3.31
C GLY A 164 10.05 -21.24 3.37
N PRO A 165 9.98 -22.06 4.42
CA PRO A 165 8.96 -23.11 4.55
C PRO A 165 7.53 -22.58 4.66
N GLY A 166 7.34 -21.30 5.01
CA GLY A 166 6.04 -20.65 5.06
C GLY A 166 5.57 -20.03 3.73
N LEU A 167 6.41 -20.02 2.69
CA LEU A 167 6.11 -19.29 1.45
C LEU A 167 4.88 -19.81 0.73
N THR A 168 4.73 -21.14 0.64
CA THR A 168 3.57 -21.76 0.00
C THR A 168 2.27 -21.35 0.70
N ASP A 169 2.26 -21.40 2.04
CA ASP A 169 1.11 -20.99 2.85
C ASP A 169 0.85 -19.48 2.76
N PHE A 170 1.89 -18.67 2.61
CA PHE A 170 1.77 -17.22 2.46
C PHE A 170 1.20 -16.83 1.10
N ALA A 171 1.64 -17.49 0.03
CA ALA A 171 1.17 -17.29 -1.33
C ALA A 171 -0.29 -17.71 -1.54
N ALA A 172 -0.79 -18.63 -0.71
CA ALA A 172 -2.18 -19.11 -0.79
C ALA A 172 -3.22 -18.20 -0.10
N ARG A 173 -2.78 -17.11 0.55
CA ARG A 173 -3.63 -16.18 1.32
C ARG A 173 -4.09 -14.98 0.52
#